data_AF-A0A103MLH6-F1
#
_entry.id   AF-A0A103MLH6-F1
#
_cell.length_a   1.000
_cell.length_b   1.000
_cell.length_c   1.000
_cell.angle_alpha   90.00
_cell.angle_beta   90.00
_cell.angle_gamma   90.00
#
_symmetry.space_group_name_H-M   'P 1'
#
loop_
_entity.id
_entity.type
_entity.pdbx_description
1 polymer ?
#
loop_
_entity_poly.entity_id
_entity_poly.type
_entity_poly.pdbx_seq_one_letter_code
_entity_poly.pdbx_strand_id
1 'polypeptide(L)'
;MVSTQGTAPKSDLFCEYIGVEFNDVKFSDIPVNPNVKFHYIFAFAIDYTTSSSSSPTDGEFNVFWDTDNLTPSKVSSIKNQHSNVIVALSLGGDSVGGGSCYFDPSSVNPLVSDAVSSLTKIIN
;
A
#
# COMPACT_ATOMS: atom_id res chain seq x y z
N MET A 1 -38.91 2.05 -17.57
CA MET A 1 -38.30 1.02 -16.69
C MET A 1 -37.73 1.76 -15.49
N VAL A 2 -38.22 1.51 -14.28
CA VAL A 2 -37.70 2.14 -13.06
C VAL A 2 -36.51 1.30 -12.60
N SER A 3 -35.33 1.90 -12.58
CA SER A 3 -34.13 1.27 -12.02
C SER A 3 -34.28 1.23 -10.50
N THR A 4 -34.47 0.05 -9.93
CA THR A 4 -34.31 -0.17 -8.49
C THR A 4 -32.82 -0.18 -8.19
N GLN A 5 -32.28 0.97 -7.80
CA GLN A 5 -30.93 1.03 -7.23
C GLN A 5 -30.95 0.26 -5.90
N GLY A 6 -30.36 -0.93 -5.89
CA GLY A 6 -30.24 -1.73 -4.68
C GLY A 6 -29.47 -0.93 -3.63
N THR A 7 -30.04 -0.82 -2.42
CA THR A 7 -29.33 -0.27 -1.26
C THR A 7 -28.16 -1.19 -0.97
N ALA A 8 -26.95 -0.76 -1.35
CA ALA A 8 -25.73 -1.44 -0.95
C ALA A 8 -25.69 -1.45 0.60
N PRO A 9 -25.37 -2.58 1.26
CA PRO A 9 -25.17 -2.59 2.70
C PRO A 9 -24.12 -1.55 3.04
N LYS A 10 -24.41 -0.68 4.02
CA LYS A 10 -23.42 0.25 4.55
C LYS A 10 -22.25 -0.58 5.09
N SER A 11 -21.10 -0.51 4.44
CA SER A 11 -19.88 -1.09 4.99
C SER A 11 -19.28 -0.09 5.96
N ASP A 12 -19.17 -0.47 7.23
CA ASP A 12 -18.40 0.26 8.23
C ASP A 12 -16.91 0.01 7.99
N LEU A 13 -16.41 0.49 6.84
CA LEU A 13 -15.02 0.37 6.39
C LEU A 13 -14.38 1.75 6.43
N PHE A 14 -13.24 1.85 7.09
CA PHE A 14 -12.37 3.01 7.09
C PHE A 14 -11.01 2.61 6.53
N CYS A 15 -10.49 3.38 5.58
CA CYS A 15 -9.20 3.15 4.94
C CYS A 15 -8.33 4.40 5.09
N GLU A 16 -7.11 4.23 5.58
CA GLU A 16 -6.15 5.32 5.79
C GLU A 16 -4.84 4.99 5.07
N TYR A 17 -4.44 5.89 4.17
CA TYR A 17 -3.12 5.82 3.53
C TYR A 17 -2.04 6.31 4.50
N ILE A 18 -0.90 5.63 4.56
CA ILE A 18 0.20 5.97 5.48
C ILE A 18 1.56 5.68 4.84
N GLY A 19 2.56 6.49 5.16
CA GLY A 19 3.97 6.23 4.87
C GLY A 19 4.58 6.93 3.66
N VAL A 20 3.81 7.66 2.85
CA VAL A 20 4.31 8.29 1.61
C VAL A 20 5.17 9.54 1.84
N GLU A 21 4.89 10.33 2.87
CA GLU A 21 5.55 11.64 3.05
C GLU A 21 6.80 11.61 3.94
N PHE A 22 7.16 10.45 4.51
CA PHE A 22 8.31 10.32 5.45
C PHE A 22 8.27 11.33 6.62
N ASN A 23 7.06 11.70 7.05
CA ASN A 23 6.81 12.72 8.09
C ASN A 23 6.74 12.13 9.53
N ASP A 24 7.39 10.98 9.78
CA ASP A 24 7.45 10.29 11.09
C ASP A 24 6.08 9.87 11.68
N VAL A 25 5.05 9.74 10.84
CA VAL A 25 3.71 9.27 11.26
C VAL A 25 3.75 7.77 11.58
N LYS A 26 3.29 7.41 12.78
CA LYS A 26 3.22 6.03 13.29
C LYS A 26 1.77 5.57 13.40
N PHE A 27 1.56 4.25 13.48
CA PHE A 27 0.24 3.68 13.76
C PHE A 27 -0.40 4.21 15.06
N SER A 28 0.41 4.55 16.07
CA SER A 28 -0.07 5.10 17.35
C SER A 28 -0.67 6.49 17.25
N ASP A 29 -0.36 7.22 16.17
CA ASP A 29 -0.78 8.61 16.01
C ASP A 29 -2.19 8.71 15.42
N ILE A 30 -2.72 7.59 14.90
CA ILE A 30 -4.01 7.51 14.22
C ILE A 30 -5.01 6.75 15.11
N PRO A 31 -6.09 7.40 15.57
CA PRO A 31 -7.09 6.74 16.42
C PRO A 31 -7.83 5.61 15.70
N VAL A 32 -7.79 4.41 16.26
CA VAL A 32 -8.53 3.25 15.73
C VAL A 32 -9.89 3.13 16.39
N ASN A 33 -10.96 3.35 15.63
CA ASN A 33 -12.32 3.07 16.09
C ASN A 33 -12.58 1.55 16.07
N PRO A 34 -12.92 0.91 17.21
CA PRO A 34 -13.12 -0.54 17.26
C PRO A 34 -14.40 -1.01 16.54
N ASN A 35 -15.32 -0.10 16.19
CA ASN A 35 -16.62 -0.43 15.59
C ASN A 35 -16.60 -0.44 14.04
N VAL A 36 -15.44 -0.26 13.42
CA VAL A 36 -15.28 -0.29 11.96
C VAL A 36 -14.21 -1.32 11.56
N LYS A 37 -14.27 -1.83 10.34
CA LYS A 37 -13.12 -2.48 9.70
C LYS A 37 -12.11 -1.39 9.37
N PHE A 38 -10.93 -1.47 9.95
CA PHE A 38 -9.93 -0.42 9.84
C PHE A 38 -8.77 -0.90 8.98
N HIS A 39 -8.56 -0.28 7.83
CA HIS A 39 -7.50 -0.65 6.91
C HIS A 39 -6.43 0.43 6.87
N TYR A 40 -5.22 0.11 7.30
CA TYR A 40 -4.04 0.90 6.91
C TYR A 40 -3.59 0.46 5.51
N ILE A 41 -3.21 1.42 4.68
CA ILE A 41 -2.71 1.19 3.33
C ILE A 41 -1.33 1.84 3.21
N PHE A 42 -0.28 1.02 3.14
CA PHE A 42 1.08 1.49 2.92
C PHE A 42 1.22 2.10 1.53
N ALA A 43 1.78 3.31 1.50
CA ALA A 43 1.97 4.11 0.31
C ALA A 43 3.47 4.40 0.14
N PHE A 44 4.18 3.77 -0.79
CA PHE A 44 3.72 2.80 -1.80
C PHE A 44 4.74 1.68 -2.01
N ALA A 45 4.32 0.57 -2.60
CA ALA A 45 5.23 -0.30 -3.33
C ALA A 45 5.22 0.12 -4.80
N ILE A 46 6.40 0.33 -5.40
CA ILE A 46 6.51 0.85 -6.76
C ILE A 46 7.51 0.03 -7.55
N ASP A 47 7.18 -0.33 -8.79
CA ASP A 47 8.05 -1.04 -9.74
C ASP A 47 9.07 -0.10 -10.39
N TYR A 48 9.79 0.63 -9.53
CA TYR A 48 10.87 1.53 -9.89
C TYR A 48 12.11 1.22 -9.06
N THR A 49 13.29 1.51 -9.60
CA THR A 49 14.54 1.44 -8.84
C THR A 49 14.56 2.52 -7.75
N THR A 50 15.19 2.23 -6.61
CA THR A 50 15.26 3.12 -5.43
C THR A 50 16.40 4.14 -5.48
N SER A 51 17.15 4.18 -6.59
CA SER A 51 18.25 5.14 -6.78
C SER A 51 17.74 6.54 -7.07
N SER A 52 18.61 7.56 -6.95
CA SER A 52 18.28 8.95 -7.31
C SER A 52 17.90 9.13 -8.78
N SER A 53 18.34 8.22 -9.65
CA SER A 53 17.92 8.11 -11.05
C SER A 53 16.96 6.94 -11.21
N SER A 54 15.77 7.05 -10.62
CA SER A 54 14.76 5.99 -10.62
C SER A 54 14.27 5.67 -12.04
N SER A 55 14.09 4.39 -12.33
CA SER A 55 13.60 3.88 -13.62
C SER A 55 12.63 2.72 -13.39
N PRO A 56 11.64 2.50 -14.29
CA PRO A 56 10.79 1.31 -14.24
C PRO A 56 11.59 0.02 -14.20
N THR A 57 11.06 -0.99 -13.51
CA THR A 57 11.69 -2.31 -13.33
C THR A 57 10.87 -3.45 -13.94
N ASP A 58 9.91 -3.13 -14.79
CA ASP A 58 9.07 -4.11 -15.49
C ASP A 58 8.32 -5.08 -14.55
N GLY A 59 7.82 -4.55 -13.42
CA GLY A 59 7.03 -5.31 -12.44
C GLY A 59 7.78 -5.73 -11.17
N GLU A 60 9.08 -5.47 -11.04
CA GLU A 60 9.79 -5.71 -9.77
C GLU A 60 9.53 -4.57 -8.76
N PHE A 61 8.55 -4.77 -7.87
CA PHE A 61 8.17 -3.78 -6.85
C PHE A 61 9.23 -3.63 -5.75
N ASN A 62 9.53 -2.37 -5.43
CA ASN A 62 10.37 -1.95 -4.32
C ASN A 62 9.56 -1.13 -3.30
N VAL A 63 10.12 -0.96 -2.10
CA VAL A 63 9.49 -0.25 -0.99
C VAL A 63 9.78 1.26 -1.06
N PHE A 64 8.72 2.08 -1.06
CA PHE A 64 8.79 3.54 -1.06
C PHE A 64 7.99 4.21 0.07
N TRP A 65 7.60 3.44 1.10
CA TRP A 65 7.05 4.02 2.34
C TRP A 65 8.14 4.12 3.41
N ASP A 66 7.85 4.88 4.48
CA ASP A 66 8.72 5.03 5.65
C ASP A 66 8.93 3.70 6.41
N THR A 67 10.00 2.97 6.06
CA THR A 67 10.35 1.69 6.69
C THR A 67 10.87 1.82 8.11
N ASP A 68 11.34 3.00 8.52
CA ASP A 68 11.81 3.25 9.89
C ASP A 68 10.60 3.30 10.85
N ASN A 69 9.49 3.85 10.37
CA ASN A 69 8.26 3.95 11.14
C ASN A 69 7.24 2.86 10.93
N LEU A 70 7.27 2.16 9.80
CA LEU A 70 6.27 1.16 9.43
C LEU A 70 6.90 -0.23 9.24
N THR A 71 7.63 -0.68 10.27
CA THR A 71 8.33 -1.97 10.28
C THR A 71 7.37 -3.17 10.39
N PRO A 72 7.80 -4.40 10.01
CA PRO A 72 7.02 -5.62 10.23
C PRO A 72 6.63 -5.87 11.69
N SER A 73 7.51 -5.51 12.64
CA SER A 73 7.22 -5.64 14.07
C SER A 73 6.13 -4.67 14.52
N LYS A 74 6.10 -3.44 13.98
CA LYS A 74 5.05 -2.45 14.26
C LYS A 74 3.71 -2.87 13.63
N VAL A 75 3.72 -3.45 12.41
CA VAL A 75 2.54 -4.07 11.79
C VAL A 75 1.98 -5.19 12.67
N SER A 76 2.85 -6.07 13.17
CA SER A 76 2.43 -7.16 14.06
C SER A 76 1.83 -6.62 15.37
N SER A 77 2.46 -5.59 15.95
CA SER A 77 2.00 -4.96 17.19
C SER A 77 0.60 -4.34 17.04
N ILE A 78 0.35 -3.54 15.99
CA ILE A 78 -0.95 -2.90 15.81
C ILE A 78 -2.08 -3.91 15.56
N LYS A 79 -1.81 -4.97 14.79
CA LYS A 79 -2.77 -6.06 14.55
C LYS A 79 -3.08 -6.87 15.82
N ASN A 80 -2.09 -7.04 16.70
CA ASN A 80 -2.29 -7.69 17.99
C ASN A 80 -3.08 -6.81 18.97
N GLN A 81 -2.91 -5.50 18.91
CA GLN A 81 -3.63 -4.54 19.74
C GLN A 81 -5.08 -4.31 19.27
N HIS A 82 -5.31 -4.37 17.95
CA HIS A 82 -6.61 -4.12 17.33
C HIS A 82 -6.98 -5.23 16.35
N SER A 83 -7.87 -6.14 16.77
CA SER A 83 -8.30 -7.27 15.94
C SER A 83 -9.13 -6.87 14.72
N ASN A 84 -9.63 -5.63 14.67
CA ASN A 84 -10.35 -5.05 13.53
C ASN A 84 -9.43 -4.36 12.51
N VAL A 85 -8.10 -4.37 12.72
CA VAL A 85 -7.12 -3.77 11.82
C VAL A 85 -6.62 -4.77 10.77
N ILE A 86 -6.63 -4.32 9.52
CA ILE A 86 -5.93 -4.94 8.40
C ILE A 86 -4.86 -3.96 7.91
N VAL A 87 -3.70 -4.48 7.50
CA VAL A 87 -2.66 -3.69 6.85
C VAL A 87 -2.50 -4.22 5.42
N ALA A 88 -2.70 -3.33 4.45
CA ALA A 88 -2.50 -3.57 3.03
C ALA A 88 -1.39 -2.65 2.50
N LEU A 89 -1.00 -2.83 1.24
CA LEU A 89 -0.12 -1.92 0.52
C LEU A 89 -0.78 -1.49 -0.78
N SER A 90 -0.46 -0.28 -1.23
CA SER A 90 -0.88 0.28 -2.50
C SER A 90 0.28 0.21 -3.50
N LEU A 91 -0.05 -0.09 -4.76
CA LEU A 91 0.91 -0.20 -5.85
C LEU A 91 0.94 1.08 -6.69
N GLY A 92 2.12 1.54 -7.08
CA GLY A 92 2.30 2.72 -7.94
C GLY A 92 2.38 4.03 -7.14
N GLY A 93 1.62 5.03 -7.55
CA GLY A 93 1.66 6.38 -6.97
C GLY A 93 1.71 7.43 -8.07
N ASP A 94 1.78 8.71 -7.69
CA ASP A 94 1.86 9.81 -8.66
C ASP A 94 3.28 9.97 -9.23
N SER A 95 4.29 9.89 -8.37
CA SER A 95 5.67 10.21 -8.73
C SER A 95 6.73 9.38 -8.00
N VAL A 96 7.88 9.20 -8.63
CA VAL A 96 9.12 8.68 -8.04
C VAL A 96 10.28 9.61 -8.40
N GLY A 97 11.10 10.00 -7.42
CA GLY A 97 12.28 10.82 -7.67
C GLY A 97 12.00 12.21 -8.28
N GLY A 98 10.77 12.73 -8.14
CA GLY A 98 10.33 13.99 -8.73
C GLY A 98 9.82 13.88 -10.18
N GLY A 99 9.82 12.69 -10.77
CA GLY A 99 9.19 12.39 -12.07
C GLY A 99 7.93 11.55 -11.92
N SER A 100 7.06 11.54 -12.92
CA SER A 100 5.82 10.75 -12.89
C SER A 100 6.09 9.24 -12.85
N CYS A 101 5.29 8.52 -12.07
CA CYS A 101 5.30 7.07 -12.00
C CYS A 101 4.36 6.48 -13.06
N TYR A 102 4.91 6.06 -14.19
CA TYR A 102 4.14 5.44 -15.27
C TYR A 102 4.01 3.93 -15.11
N PHE A 103 2.83 3.40 -15.45
CA PHE A 103 2.64 1.98 -15.72
C PHE A 103 3.03 1.69 -17.18
N ASP A 104 4.22 1.11 -17.37
CA ASP A 104 4.81 0.87 -18.70
C ASP A 104 5.50 -0.50 -18.78
N PRO A 105 4.72 -1.61 -18.68
CA PRO A 105 5.29 -2.95 -18.77
C PRO A 105 5.74 -3.28 -20.19
N SER A 106 6.88 -3.96 -20.34
CA SER A 106 7.39 -4.42 -21.64
C SER A 106 6.53 -5.55 -22.21
N SER A 107 6.01 -6.40 -21.33
CA SER A 107 5.08 -7.49 -21.67
C SER A 107 4.39 -8.05 -20.42
N VAL A 108 3.27 -8.75 -20.61
CA VAL A 108 2.44 -9.24 -19.49
C VAL A 108 3.13 -10.32 -18.66
N ASN A 109 3.88 -11.23 -19.30
CA ASN A 109 4.43 -12.39 -18.58
C ASN A 109 5.52 -12.00 -17.56
N PRO A 110 6.56 -11.22 -17.91
CA PRO A 110 7.54 -10.71 -16.95
C PRO A 110 6.90 -9.83 -15.88
N LEU A 111 6.01 -8.90 -16.27
CA LEU A 111 5.26 -8.07 -15.32
C LEU A 111 4.61 -8.90 -14.22
N VAL A 112 3.88 -9.96 -14.59
CA VAL A 112 3.16 -10.79 -13.61
C VAL A 112 4.14 -11.64 -12.79
N SER A 113 5.16 -12.25 -13.40
CA SER A 113 6.12 -13.08 -12.65
C SER A 113 6.92 -12.24 -11.65
N ASP A 114 7.34 -11.06 -12.06
CA ASP A 114 8.19 -10.18 -11.26
C ASP A 114 7.38 -9.48 -10.17
N ALA A 115 6.12 -9.11 -10.46
CA ALA A 115 5.21 -8.60 -9.45
C ALA A 115 4.92 -9.65 -8.37
N VAL A 116 4.59 -10.88 -8.77
CA VAL A 116 4.36 -11.97 -7.80
C VAL A 116 5.61 -12.23 -6.98
N SER A 117 6.78 -12.33 -7.62
CA SER A 117 8.06 -12.59 -6.94
C SER A 117 8.42 -11.50 -5.93
N SER A 118 8.37 -10.24 -6.36
CA SER A 118 8.76 -9.08 -5.54
C SER A 118 7.77 -8.81 -4.41
N LEU A 119 6.46 -8.80 -4.69
CA LEU A 119 5.43 -8.57 -3.66
C LEU A 119 5.41 -9.70 -2.63
N THR A 120 5.65 -10.95 -3.04
CA THR A 120 5.77 -12.07 -2.09
C THR A 120 6.92 -11.85 -1.10
N LYS A 121 8.07 -11.31 -1.54
CA LYS A 121 9.22 -10.99 -0.67
C LYS A 121 8.94 -9.79 0.25
N ILE A 122 8.13 -8.85 -0.21
CA ILE A 122 7.73 -7.68 0.60
C ILE A 122 6.74 -8.08 1.70
N ILE A 123 5.83 -9.00 1.39
CA ILE A 123 4.71 -9.37 2.26
C ILE A 123 5.10 -10.44 3.31
N ASN A 124 6.03 -11.33 2.98
CA ASN A 124 6.42 -12.48 3.83
C ASN A 124 7.78 -12.30 4.48
#